data_AF-A0A7Z0HBT0-F1
#
_entry.id   AF-A0A7Z0HBT0-F1
#
_cell.length_a   1.000
_cell.length_b   1.000
_cell.length_c   1.000
_cell.angle_alpha   90.00
_cell.angle_beta   90.00
_cell.angle_gamma   90.00
#
_symmetry.space_group_name_H-M   'P 1'
#
loop_
_entity.id
_entity.type
_entity.pdbx_description
1 polymer ?
#
loop_
_entity_poly.entity_id
_entity_poly.type
_entity_poly.pdbx_seq_one_letter_code
_entity_poly.pdbx_strand_id
1 'polypeptide(L)'
;MDTVIVGSELTRSMLEDGHQSIWCAVSDESDENALKDQVGNDFTSRIVAFEDGQFYCTGGMPWKYAVPIEIVALTRYDFSF
;
A
#
# COMPACT_ATOMS: atom_id res chain seq x y z
N MET A 1 1.86 26.23 -1.27
CA MET A 1 0.68 25.50 -1.75
C MET A 1 1.02 24.05 -1.49
N ASP A 2 0.44 23.47 -0.45
CA ASP A 2 0.74 22.10 -0.08
C ASP A 2 0.10 21.17 -1.12
N THR A 3 0.93 20.57 -1.95
CA THR A 3 0.51 19.52 -2.88
C THR A 3 0.13 18.30 -2.06
N VAL A 4 -1.12 17.85 -2.21
CA VAL A 4 -1.60 16.61 -1.58
C VAL A 4 -0.93 15.45 -2.31
N ILE A 5 -0.05 14.73 -1.61
CA ILE A 5 0.58 13.49 -2.10
C ILE A 5 -0.30 12.28 -1.73
N VAL A 6 -0.52 11.38 -2.70
CA VAL A 6 -1.37 10.19 -2.54
C VAL A 6 -0.76 9.01 -3.30
N GLY A 7 -1.34 7.82 -3.14
CA GLY A 7 -0.99 6.65 -3.95
C GLY A 7 0.46 6.19 -3.78
N SER A 8 1.06 5.71 -4.86
CA SER A 8 2.46 5.26 -4.88
C SER A 8 3.45 6.36 -4.51
N GLU A 9 3.13 7.62 -4.78
CA GLU A 9 3.97 8.75 -4.38
C GLU A 9 4.00 8.93 -2.86
N LEU A 10 2.85 8.78 -2.19
CA LEU A 10 2.80 8.83 -0.74
C LEU A 10 3.59 7.66 -0.11
N THR A 11 3.47 6.45 -0.64
CA THR A 11 4.26 5.30 -0.14
C THR A 11 5.77 5.57 -0.25
N ARG A 12 6.24 6.16 -1.36
CA ARG A 12 7.66 6.53 -1.52
C ARG A 12 8.10 7.53 -0.48
N SER A 13 7.33 8.61 -0.29
CA SER A 13 7.62 9.63 0.74
C SER A 13 7.69 9.00 2.13
N MET A 14 6.76 8.11 2.48
CA MET A 14 6.76 7.42 3.77
C MET A 14 8.00 6.53 3.96
N LEU A 15 8.47 5.85 2.92
CA LEU A 15 9.70 5.07 2.97
C LEU A 15 10.94 5.95 3.17
N GLU A 16 11.01 7.09 2.48
CA GLU A 16 12.09 8.08 2.62
C GLU A 16 12.12 8.69 4.04
N ASP A 17 10.95 8.88 4.63
CA ASP A 17 10.78 9.32 6.02
C ASP A 17 11.08 8.22 7.06
N GLY A 18 11.38 7.00 6.62
CA GLY A 18 11.81 5.88 7.48
C GLY A 18 10.68 5.06 8.08
N HIS A 19 9.46 5.15 7.55
CA HIS A 19 8.35 4.30 8.00
C HIS A 19 8.59 2.84 7.57
N GLN A 20 8.54 1.92 8.53
CA GLN A 20 8.91 0.50 8.31
C GLN A 20 7.72 -0.46 8.20
N SER A 21 6.49 0.04 8.30
CA SER A 21 5.28 -0.79 8.35
C SER A 21 4.14 -0.15 7.57
N ILE A 22 4.37 0.02 6.26
CA ILE A 22 3.38 0.56 5.34
C ILE A 22 2.63 -0.62 4.74
N TRP A 23 1.37 -0.77 5.11
CA TRP A 23 0.48 -1.69 4.41
C TRP A 23 0.03 -1.04 3.11
N CYS A 24 0.17 -1.76 2.01
CA CYS A 24 -0.22 -1.28 0.70
C CYS A 24 -1.13 -2.27 -0.01
N ALA A 25 -2.11 -1.74 -0.73
CA ALA A 25 -2.66 -2.43 -1.89
C ALA A 25 -1.66 -2.30 -3.03
N VAL A 26 -1.41 -3.38 -3.78
CA VAL A 26 -0.33 -3.43 -4.79
C VAL A 26 -0.85 -3.87 -6.16
N SER A 27 -0.20 -3.37 -7.22
CA SER A 27 -0.49 -3.75 -8.60
C SER A 27 0.72 -3.51 -9.49
N ASP A 28 0.75 -4.19 -10.64
CA ASP A 28 1.72 -3.92 -11.70
C ASP A 28 1.16 -2.98 -12.79
N GLU A 29 -0.10 -2.56 -12.68
CA GLU A 29 -0.79 -1.81 -13.73
C GLU A 29 -0.94 -0.32 -13.40
N SER A 30 -1.50 0.01 -12.24
CA SER A 30 -1.69 1.40 -11.78
C SER A 30 -2.09 1.48 -10.30
N ASP A 31 -2.03 2.69 -9.72
CA ASP A 31 -2.60 2.98 -8.39
C ASP A 31 -4.10 2.71 -8.32
N GLU A 32 -4.85 3.03 -9.38
CA GLU A 32 -6.29 2.79 -9.42
C GLU A 32 -6.61 1.30 -9.43
N ASN A 33 -5.83 0.50 -10.16
CA ASN A 33 -5.98 -0.96 -10.16
C ASN A 33 -5.56 -1.56 -8.83
N ALA A 34 -4.49 -1.06 -8.17
CA ALA A 34 -4.13 -1.50 -6.83
C ALA A 34 -5.31 -1.38 -5.84
N LEU A 35 -6.04 -0.26 -5.86
CA LEU A 35 -7.22 -0.06 -5.02
C LEU A 35 -8.43 -0.90 -5.44
N LYS A 36 -8.68 -1.06 -6.74
CA LYS A 36 -9.79 -1.87 -7.25
C LYS A 36 -9.60 -3.36 -6.98
N ASP A 37 -8.39 -3.86 -7.23
CA ASP A 37 -8.04 -5.26 -7.09
C ASP A 37 -8.13 -5.69 -5.62
N GLN A 38 -7.84 -4.79 -4.67
CA GLN A 38 -8.07 -5.03 -3.24
C GLN A 38 -9.51 -5.51 -2.94
N VAL A 39 -10.50 -5.08 -3.72
CA VAL A 39 -11.90 -5.52 -3.61
C VAL A 39 -12.11 -6.79 -4.44
N GLY A 40 -11.64 -7.93 -3.91
CA GLY A 40 -11.91 -9.26 -4.46
C GLY A 40 -10.70 -10.04 -4.96
N ASN A 41 -9.52 -9.43 -4.98
CA ASN A 41 -8.25 -10.09 -5.30
C ASN A 41 -7.14 -9.64 -4.32
N ASP A 42 -6.73 -10.58 -3.47
CA ASP A 42 -6.17 -10.39 -2.12
C ASP A 42 -4.69 -10.00 -2.06
N PHE A 43 -4.22 -9.07 -2.89
CA PHE A 43 -2.82 -8.64 -2.84
C PHE A 43 -2.66 -7.38 -2.01
N THR A 44 -2.65 -7.61 -0.70
CA THR A 44 -2.17 -6.63 0.28
C THR A 44 -0.76 -7.02 0.71
N SER A 45 0.16 -6.06 0.78
CA SER A 45 1.56 -6.34 1.12
C SER A 45 2.14 -5.29 2.05
N ARG A 46 3.02 -5.73 2.95
CA ARG A 46 3.84 -4.81 3.75
C ARG A 46 5.05 -4.39 2.94
N ILE A 47 5.05 -3.14 2.49
CA ILE A 47 6.15 -2.57 1.72
C ILE A 47 7.23 -2.06 2.69
N VAL A 48 8.48 -2.37 2.36
CA VAL A 48 9.65 -2.07 3.21
C VAL A 48 10.76 -1.32 2.49
N ALA A 49 10.74 -1.28 1.16
CA ALA A 49 11.75 -0.57 0.36
C ALA A 49 11.18 -0.14 -1.00
N PHE A 50 11.82 0.89 -1.57
CA PHE A 50 11.62 1.31 -2.96
C PHE A 50 12.99 1.42 -3.63
N GLU A 51 13.24 0.52 -4.58
CA GLU A 51 14.55 0.38 -5.25
C GLU A 51 14.31 0.16 -6.75
N ASP A 52 15.15 0.77 -7.60
CA ASP A 52 15.08 0.63 -9.06
C ASP A 52 13.68 0.82 -9.68
N GLY A 53 12.88 1.72 -9.09
CA GLY A 53 11.54 2.04 -9.56
C GLY A 53 10.46 1.04 -9.13
N GLN A 54 10.76 0.16 -8.17
CA GLN A 54 9.86 -0.90 -7.72
C GLN A 54 9.70 -0.89 -6.19
N PHE A 55 8.51 -1.26 -5.72
CA PHE A 55 8.20 -1.45 -4.31
C PHE A 55 8.44 -2.90 -3.90
N TYR A 56 9.20 -3.10 -2.84
CA TYR A 56 9.51 -4.43 -2.33
C TYR A 56 8.76 -4.72 -1.04
N CYS A 57 8.07 -5.87 -1.02
CA CYS A 57 7.51 -6.42 0.20
C CYS A 57 8.51 -7.34 0.91
N THR A 58 8.22 -7.72 2.16
CA THR A 58 9.06 -8.66 2.91
C THR A 58 9.18 -10.05 2.27
N GLY A 59 8.29 -10.40 1.33
CA GLY A 59 8.35 -11.63 0.54
C GLY A 59 9.32 -11.57 -0.64
N GLY A 60 9.96 -10.41 -0.90
CA GLY A 60 10.92 -10.23 -1.99
C GLY A 60 10.31 -10.06 -3.38
N MET A 61 8.98 -10.13 -3.51
CA MET A 61 8.29 -9.84 -4.77
C MET A 61 8.22 -8.31 -4.99
N PRO A 62 8.70 -7.80 -6.13
CA PRO A 62 8.56 -6.39 -6.47
C PRO A 62 7.17 -6.09 -7.04
N TRP A 63 6.73 -4.84 -6.87
CA TRP A 63 5.51 -4.29 -7.44
C TRP A 63 5.78 -2.93 -8.07
N LYS A 64 5.10 -2.59 -9.16
CA LYS A 64 5.25 -1.25 -9.77
C LYS A 64 4.47 -0.16 -9.02
N TYR A 65 3.33 -0.52 -8.43
CA TYR A 65 2.46 0.41 -7.73
C TYR A 65 2.10 -0.12 -6.34
N ALA A 66 2.11 0.78 -5.35
CA ALA A 66 1.80 0.47 -3.96
C ALA A 66 1.06 1.65 -3.31
N VAL A 67 -0.24 1.51 -3.11
CA VAL A 67 -1.09 2.53 -2.50
C VAL A 67 -1.21 2.24 -1.00
N PRO A 68 -0.82 3.17 -0.11
CA PRO A 68 -0.85 2.90 1.33
C PRO A 68 -2.31 2.85 1.81
N ILE A 69 -2.60 1.86 2.65
CA ILE A 69 -3.92 1.60 3.21
C ILE A 69 -3.83 1.36 4.72
N GLU A 70 -4.96 1.52 5.41
CA GLU A 70 -5.11 1.12 6.80
C GLU A 70 -5.73 -0.28 6.88
N ILE A 71 -5.14 -1.17 7.67
CA ILE A 71 -5.70 -2.49 7.96
C ILE A 71 -6.14 -2.50 9.42
N VAL A 72 -7.44 -2.66 9.65
CA VAL A 72 -8.04 -2.72 10.98
C VAL A 72 -8.69 -4.07 11.18
N ALA A 73 -8.27 -4.79 12.22
CA ALA A 73 -8.91 -6.03 12.62
C ALA A 73 -10.28 -5.71 13.22
N LEU A 74 -11.34 -6.18 12.57
CA LEU A 74 -12.69 -5.97 13.04
C LEU A 74 -13.02 -6.89 14.21
N THR A 75 -13.82 -6.38 15.12
CA THR A 75 -14.33 -7.11 16.28
C THR A 75 -15.84 -7.30 16.16
N ARG A 76 -16.42 -8.08 17.07
CA ARG A 76 -17.88 -8.22 17.16
C ARG A 76 -18.59 -6.88 17.41
N TYR A 77 -17.90 -5.89 17.99
CA TYR A 77 -18.49 -4.60 18.32
C TYR A 77 -18.70 -3.72 17.07
N ASP A 78 -17.87 -3.87 16.05
CA ASP A 78 -17.95 -3.11 14.79
C ASP A 78 -19.15 -3.53 13.92
N PHE A 79 -19.79 -4.65 14.26
CA PHE A 79 -20.96 -5.22 13.57
C PHE A 79 -22.16 -5.44 14.49
N SER A 80 -22.19 -4.82 15.67
CA SER A 80 -23.38 -4.84 16.52
C SER A 80 -24.41 -3.85 15.97
N PHE A 81 -25.56 -4.38 15.54
CA PHE A 81 -26.76 -3.59 15.21
C PHE A 81 -27.42 -3.04 16.48
#